data_AF-A0A2T2NHN3-F1
#
_entry.id   AF-A0A2T2NHN3-F1
#
_cell.length_a   1.000
_cell.length_b   1.000
_cell.length_c   1.000
_cell.angle_alpha   90.00
_cell.angle_beta   90.00
_cell.angle_gamma   90.00
#
_symmetry.space_group_name_H-M   'P 1'
#
loop_
_entity.id
_entity.type
_entity.pdbx_description
1 polymer ?
#
loop_
_entity_poly.entity_id
_entity_poly.type
_entity_poly.pdbx_seq_one_letter_code
_entity_poly.pdbx_strand_id
1 'polypeptide(L)'
;MPSGNNPMTTIALAFLVLVLSLPLSTIILIFESVSYPNVTLSSLPATPPQAENPSADATQAAETAPTRAATTYALESGPTTAVFAAAYISIVASALVAAGLVVLRHFSARKVVGWGVFGAAACAFAGVVVGMVYANVVQGRDSELDDAREVSFGEGVWRVGGRGFTEETWACMMDGLGVEGQRDWAGGVCSDLRTGRYMTIPLAAAAVFLLVLAYWQIRQLGGLSFLCGRQRRAKKSSERKVEEIAL
;
A
#
# COMPACT_ATOMS: atom_id res chain seq x y z
N MET A 1 27.32 -25.30 21.66
CA MET A 1 27.70 -25.05 20.26
C MET A 1 26.42 -24.96 19.44
N PRO A 2 26.08 -23.84 18.79
CA PRO A 2 24.87 -23.77 17.98
C PRO A 2 25.03 -24.66 16.76
N SER A 3 24.20 -25.69 16.68
CA SER A 3 24.15 -26.67 15.60
C SER A 3 23.82 -26.01 14.26
N GLY A 4 24.76 -26.16 13.32
CA GLY A 4 24.55 -26.21 11.86
C GLY A 4 23.42 -25.37 11.26
N ASN A 5 23.68 -24.10 10.95
CA ASN A 5 22.91 -23.39 9.93
C ASN A 5 23.30 -23.94 8.54
N ASN A 6 22.57 -24.95 8.09
CA ASN A 6 22.74 -25.54 6.77
C ASN A 6 22.65 -24.46 5.67
N PRO A 7 23.57 -24.43 4.69
CA PRO A 7 23.49 -23.49 3.55
C PRO A 7 22.16 -23.48 2.86
N MET A 8 21.61 -24.67 2.70
CA MET A 8 20.35 -24.87 2.03
C MET A 8 19.19 -24.18 2.76
N THR A 9 19.20 -24.09 4.10
CA THR A 9 18.09 -23.43 4.81
C THR A 9 18.13 -21.91 4.63
N THR A 10 19.30 -21.28 4.68
CA THR A 10 19.40 -19.82 4.46
C THR A 10 19.03 -19.44 3.02
N ILE A 11 19.49 -20.22 2.05
CA ILE A 11 19.18 -20.00 0.63
C ILE A 11 17.70 -20.24 0.37
N ALA A 12 17.12 -21.32 0.90
CA ALA A 12 15.69 -21.61 0.78
C ALA A 12 14.84 -20.49 1.41
N LEU A 13 15.23 -19.97 2.57
CA LEU A 13 14.54 -18.84 3.20
C LEU A 13 14.63 -17.56 2.36
N ALA A 14 15.83 -17.21 1.86
CA ALA A 14 16.00 -16.04 1.00
C ALA A 14 15.18 -16.15 -0.30
N PHE A 15 15.16 -17.33 -0.91
CA PHE A 15 14.35 -17.61 -2.08
C PHE A 15 12.85 -17.52 -1.77
N LEU A 16 12.39 -18.14 -0.69
CA LEU A 16 10.99 -18.10 -0.26
C LEU A 16 10.54 -16.66 0.03
N VAL A 17 11.40 -15.83 0.63
CA VAL A 17 11.15 -14.41 0.84
C VAL A 17 10.91 -13.67 -0.48
N LEU A 18 11.74 -13.89 -1.49
CA LEU A 18 11.60 -13.24 -2.80
C LEU A 18 10.36 -13.74 -3.54
N VAL A 19 10.13 -15.05 -3.54
CA VAL A 19 8.99 -15.66 -4.23
C VAL A 19 7.67 -15.29 -3.58
N LEU A 20 7.63 -15.01 -2.28
CA LEU A 20 6.37 -14.62 -1.63
C LEU A 20 6.10 -13.11 -1.76
N SER A 21 7.12 -12.27 -1.57
CA SER A 21 6.95 -10.81 -1.54
C SER A 21 6.86 -10.15 -2.91
N LEU A 22 7.71 -10.56 -3.86
CA LEU A 22 7.78 -9.92 -5.18
C LEU A 22 6.48 -10.05 -5.99
N PRO A 23 5.89 -11.25 -6.19
CA PRO A 23 4.68 -11.36 -6.99
C PRO A 23 3.51 -10.61 -6.35
N LEU A 24 3.36 -10.68 -5.02
CA LEU A 24 2.32 -9.93 -4.30
C LEU A 24 2.46 -8.42 -4.55
N SER A 25 3.65 -7.86 -4.38
CA SER A 25 3.87 -6.44 -4.65
C SER A 25 3.65 -6.08 -6.13
N THR A 26 4.08 -6.92 -7.07
CA THR A 26 3.85 -6.65 -8.51
C THR A 26 2.38 -6.70 -8.88
N ILE A 27 1.59 -7.61 -8.31
CA ILE A 27 0.15 -7.71 -8.55
C ILE A 27 -0.54 -6.43 -8.07
N ILE A 28 -0.16 -5.93 -6.90
CA ILE A 28 -0.68 -4.66 -6.37
C ILE A 28 -0.35 -3.50 -7.32
N LEU A 29 0.90 -3.41 -7.80
CA LEU A 29 1.28 -2.37 -8.77
C LEU A 29 0.46 -2.44 -10.06
N ILE A 30 0.12 -3.63 -10.53
CA ILE A 30 -0.70 -3.81 -11.74
C ILE A 30 -2.12 -3.31 -11.49
N PHE A 31 -2.76 -3.73 -10.38
CA PHE A 31 -4.13 -3.31 -10.05
C PHE A 31 -4.27 -1.82 -9.76
N GLU A 32 -3.23 -1.20 -9.20
CA GLU A 32 -3.23 0.24 -8.93
C GLU A 32 -2.87 1.08 -10.18
N SER A 33 -2.34 0.46 -11.24
CA SER A 33 -1.93 1.15 -12.49
C SER A 33 -3.06 1.33 -13.51
N VAL A 34 -4.30 1.03 -13.12
CA VAL A 34 -5.44 1.05 -14.04
C VAL A 34 -5.73 2.47 -14.50
N SER A 35 -5.65 2.67 -15.81
CA SER A 35 -5.94 3.96 -16.43
C SER A 35 -7.45 4.10 -16.64
N TYR A 36 -8.05 5.14 -16.07
CA TYR A 36 -9.46 5.45 -16.26
C TYR A 36 -9.64 6.63 -17.23
N PRO A 37 -10.68 6.61 -18.09
CA PRO A 37 -10.93 7.69 -19.02
C PRO A 37 -11.33 8.98 -18.28
N ASN A 38 -10.96 10.11 -18.86
CA ASN A 38 -11.33 11.43 -18.33
C ASN A 38 -12.80 11.71 -18.71
N VAL A 39 -13.75 11.25 -17.89
CA VAL A 39 -15.19 11.30 -18.24
C VAL A 39 -15.79 12.64 -17.87
N THR A 40 -16.02 13.53 -18.84
CA THR A 40 -16.71 14.81 -18.61
C THR A 40 -18.21 14.59 -18.38
N LEU A 41 -18.68 14.75 -17.13
CA LEU A 41 -20.10 14.54 -16.74
C LEU A 41 -21.10 15.49 -17.40
N SER A 42 -20.60 16.44 -18.20
CA SER A 42 -21.40 17.24 -19.12
C SER A 42 -22.27 16.44 -20.11
N SER A 43 -22.04 15.14 -20.25
CA SER A 43 -22.86 14.23 -21.06
C SER A 43 -23.97 13.53 -20.28
N LEU A 44 -24.03 13.62 -18.94
CA LEU A 44 -25.21 13.14 -18.24
C LEU A 44 -26.37 14.06 -18.62
N PRO A 45 -27.51 13.51 -19.07
CA PRO A 45 -28.70 14.31 -19.22
C PRO A 45 -28.96 14.91 -17.84
N ALA A 46 -28.85 16.23 -17.73
CA ALA A 46 -29.38 16.95 -16.61
C ALA A 46 -30.86 16.59 -16.61
N THR A 47 -31.23 15.60 -15.80
CA THR A 47 -32.63 15.35 -15.53
C THR A 47 -33.02 16.62 -14.79
N PRO A 48 -33.78 17.54 -15.43
CA PRO A 48 -34.11 18.77 -14.75
C PRO A 48 -34.80 18.34 -13.44
N PRO A 49 -34.53 19.01 -12.31
CA PRO A 49 -35.43 18.86 -11.17
C PRO A 49 -36.83 19.05 -11.74
N GLN A 50 -37.73 18.10 -11.53
CA GLN A 50 -39.12 18.24 -11.93
C GLN A 50 -39.61 19.54 -11.30
N ALA A 51 -39.58 20.60 -12.10
CA ALA A 51 -40.25 21.84 -11.81
C ALA A 51 -41.72 21.51 -11.99
N GLU A 52 -42.35 21.13 -10.89
CA GLU A 52 -43.77 21.28 -10.69
C GLU A 52 -44.06 22.78 -10.84
N ASN A 53 -44.24 23.24 -12.09
CA ASN A 53 -44.94 24.44 -12.57
C ASN A 53 -44.40 24.89 -13.94
N PRO A 54 -45.18 24.71 -15.04
CA PRO A 54 -44.82 25.26 -16.34
C PRO A 54 -45.34 26.70 -16.42
N SER A 55 -44.53 27.68 -16.04
CA SER A 55 -44.76 29.07 -16.45
C SER A 55 -43.85 29.41 -17.62
N ALA A 56 -44.49 29.69 -18.76
CA ALA A 56 -43.88 30.05 -20.02
C ALA A 56 -43.00 31.30 -19.89
N ASP A 57 -41.71 31.15 -20.13
CA ASP A 57 -40.83 32.14 -20.79
C ASP A 57 -39.43 31.52 -20.92
N ALA A 58 -39.25 30.71 -21.96
CA ALA A 58 -37.97 30.11 -22.33
C ALA A 58 -37.59 30.54 -23.75
N THR A 59 -37.27 31.82 -23.90
CA THR A 59 -36.54 32.32 -25.06
C THR A 59 -35.48 33.29 -24.54
N GLN A 60 -34.21 33.01 -24.87
CA GLN A 60 -33.00 33.79 -24.52
C GLN A 60 -32.27 33.39 -23.22
N ALA A 61 -31.68 32.20 -23.23
CA ALA A 61 -30.47 31.91 -22.45
C ALA A 61 -29.59 30.91 -23.22
N ALA A 62 -29.27 31.26 -24.46
CA ALA A 62 -28.42 30.45 -25.35
C ALA A 62 -27.21 31.25 -25.83
N GLU A 63 -26.54 31.99 -24.96
CA GLU A 63 -25.24 32.59 -25.32
C GLU A 63 -24.42 33.02 -24.09
N THR A 64 -24.03 32.04 -23.29
CA THR A 64 -22.78 32.05 -22.50
C THR A 64 -22.61 30.66 -21.93
N ALA A 65 -22.46 29.66 -22.80
CA ALA A 65 -21.84 28.41 -22.35
C ALA A 65 -20.37 28.77 -22.10
N PRO A 66 -19.88 28.85 -20.85
CA PRO A 66 -18.44 28.99 -20.64
C PRO A 66 -17.81 27.82 -21.36
N THR A 67 -16.83 28.10 -22.22
CA THR A 67 -15.97 27.11 -22.85
C THR A 67 -15.59 26.13 -21.76
N ARG A 68 -16.21 24.94 -21.76
CA ARG A 68 -16.14 23.97 -20.66
C ARG A 68 -14.68 23.54 -20.57
N ALA A 69 -13.92 24.28 -19.77
CA ALA A 69 -12.54 23.98 -19.46
C ALA A 69 -12.56 22.52 -19.00
N ALA A 70 -11.66 21.71 -19.57
CA ALA A 70 -11.45 20.35 -19.10
C ALA A 70 -11.21 20.42 -17.59
N THR A 71 -12.26 20.17 -16.81
CA THR A 71 -12.22 20.21 -15.36
C THR A 71 -11.42 19.00 -14.96
N THR A 72 -10.13 19.22 -14.75
CA THR A 72 -9.22 18.23 -14.20
C THR A 72 -9.76 17.83 -12.85
N TYR A 73 -10.21 16.59 -12.75
CA TYR A 73 -10.70 16.05 -11.52
C TYR A 73 -9.57 16.04 -10.49
N ALA A 74 -9.70 16.84 -9.43
CA ALA A 74 -8.85 16.70 -8.26
C ALA A 74 -9.38 15.53 -7.43
N LEU A 75 -9.25 14.30 -7.96
CA LEU A 75 -9.49 13.09 -7.17
C LEU A 75 -8.39 12.97 -6.13
N GLU A 76 -8.77 12.57 -4.92
CA GLU A 76 -7.81 12.37 -3.84
C GLU A 76 -7.08 11.04 -4.10
N SER A 77 -5.92 11.10 -4.76
CA SER A 77 -5.05 9.95 -5.05
C SER A 77 -4.28 9.45 -3.80
N GLY A 78 -4.69 9.87 -2.60
CA GLY A 78 -4.01 9.56 -1.34
C GLY A 78 -3.93 8.05 -1.08
N PRO A 79 -5.05 7.31 -1.06
CA PRO A 79 -5.04 5.89 -0.76
C PRO A 79 -4.22 5.07 -1.75
N THR A 80 -4.39 5.33 -3.05
CA THR A 80 -3.67 4.62 -4.13
C THR A 80 -2.17 4.89 -4.07
N THR A 81 -1.76 6.15 -3.87
CA THR A 81 -0.33 6.49 -3.68
C THR A 81 0.28 5.84 -2.43
N ALA A 82 -0.48 5.69 -1.34
CA ALA A 82 0.00 5.00 -0.14
C ALA A 82 0.19 3.50 -0.37
N VAL A 83 -0.74 2.85 -1.09
CA VAL A 83 -0.62 1.42 -1.46
C VAL A 83 0.57 1.21 -2.41
N PHE A 84 0.75 2.09 -3.40
CA PHE A 84 1.93 2.11 -4.27
C PHE A 84 3.23 2.20 -3.46
N ALA A 85 3.33 3.18 -2.56
CA ALA A 85 4.51 3.38 -1.73
C ALA A 85 4.81 2.15 -0.87
N ALA A 86 3.78 1.54 -0.26
CA ALA A 86 3.92 0.32 0.52
C ALA A 86 4.44 -0.86 -0.32
N ALA A 87 3.93 -1.04 -1.54
CA ALA A 87 4.39 -2.08 -2.46
C ALA A 87 5.86 -1.88 -2.86
N TYR A 88 6.27 -0.65 -3.20
CA TYR A 88 7.66 -0.33 -3.52
C TYR A 88 8.61 -0.55 -2.34
N ILE A 89 8.24 -0.09 -1.15
CA ILE A 89 9.02 -0.30 0.07
C ILE A 89 9.18 -1.81 0.34
N SER A 90 8.11 -2.60 0.14
CA SER A 90 8.13 -4.05 0.30
C SER A 90 9.10 -4.73 -0.68
N ILE A 91 9.12 -4.33 -1.96
CA ILE A 91 10.06 -4.86 -2.97
C ILE A 91 11.51 -4.58 -2.55
N VAL A 92 11.81 -3.31 -2.24
CA VAL A 92 13.18 -2.89 -1.88
C VAL A 92 13.63 -3.60 -0.60
N ALA A 93 12.78 -3.64 0.42
CA ALA A 93 13.11 -4.30 1.68
C ALA A 93 13.33 -5.80 1.51
N SER A 94 12.53 -6.47 0.67
CA SER A 94 12.68 -7.91 0.41
C SER A 94 14.01 -8.23 -0.28
N ALA A 95 14.43 -7.40 -1.24
CA ALA A 95 15.75 -7.50 -1.86
C ALA A 95 16.89 -7.29 -0.84
N LEU A 96 16.77 -6.27 0.02
CA LEU A 96 17.77 -6.00 1.07
C LEU A 96 17.85 -7.11 2.12
N VAL A 97 16.72 -7.68 2.53
CA VAL A 97 16.66 -8.82 3.45
C VAL A 97 17.31 -10.03 2.80
N ALA A 98 16.95 -10.39 1.56
CA ALA A 98 17.55 -11.52 0.86
C ALA A 98 19.08 -11.36 0.71
N ALA A 99 19.54 -10.20 0.25
CA ALA A 99 20.97 -9.90 0.12
C ALA A 99 21.68 -9.95 1.47
N GLY A 100 21.10 -9.34 2.50
CA GLY A 100 21.68 -9.32 3.83
C GLY A 100 21.72 -10.70 4.49
N LEU A 101 20.77 -11.60 4.22
CA LEU A 101 20.83 -13.00 4.65
C LEU A 101 22.02 -13.74 4.01
N VAL A 102 22.27 -13.51 2.72
CA VAL A 102 23.44 -14.08 2.02
C VAL A 102 24.75 -13.52 2.59
N VAL A 103 24.81 -12.22 2.86
CA VAL A 103 25.99 -11.55 3.43
C VAL A 103 26.25 -12.00 4.86
N LEU A 104 25.22 -12.08 5.73
CA LEU A 104 25.36 -12.56 7.12
C LEU A 104 25.95 -13.97 7.20
N ARG A 105 25.69 -14.78 6.16
CA ARG A 105 26.25 -16.12 6.03
C ARG A 105 27.74 -16.11 5.67
N HIS A 106 28.12 -15.32 4.67
CA HIS A 106 29.51 -15.30 4.17
C HIS A 106 30.44 -14.48 5.05
N PHE A 107 29.93 -13.41 5.64
CA PHE A 107 30.67 -12.48 6.48
C PHE A 107 30.11 -12.53 7.90
N SER A 108 30.74 -13.35 8.74
CA SER A 108 30.34 -13.45 10.15
C SER A 108 30.49 -12.08 10.84
N ALA A 109 29.43 -11.64 11.53
CA ALA A 109 29.49 -10.72 12.67
C ALA A 109 29.72 -9.22 12.42
N ARG A 110 29.29 -8.65 11.28
CA ARG A 110 29.15 -7.18 11.16
C ARG A 110 27.78 -6.72 11.67
N LYS A 111 27.76 -5.99 12.78
CA LYS A 111 26.55 -5.40 13.38
C LYS A 111 25.72 -4.59 12.37
N VAL A 112 26.41 -3.89 11.47
CA VAL A 112 25.81 -3.08 10.40
C VAL A 112 24.91 -3.93 9.49
N VAL A 113 25.32 -5.15 9.15
CA VAL A 113 24.52 -6.05 8.30
C VAL A 113 23.29 -6.56 9.06
N GLY A 114 23.44 -6.89 10.36
CA GLY A 114 22.31 -7.28 11.20
C GLY A 114 21.27 -6.16 11.33
N TRP A 115 21.73 -4.93 11.55
CA TRP A 115 20.86 -3.74 11.55
C TRP A 115 20.24 -3.47 10.19
N GLY A 116 20.98 -3.69 9.09
CA GLY A 116 20.45 -3.57 7.73
C GLY A 116 19.31 -4.55 7.46
N VAL A 117 19.48 -5.83 7.78
CA VAL A 117 18.46 -6.86 7.58
C VAL A 117 17.25 -6.62 8.48
N PHE A 118 17.47 -6.36 9.77
CA PHE A 118 16.37 -6.11 10.70
C PHE A 118 15.63 -4.82 10.37
N GLY A 119 16.38 -3.75 10.11
CA GLY A 119 15.85 -2.43 9.79
C GLY A 119 15.06 -2.45 8.50
N ALA A 120 15.57 -3.10 7.44
CA ALA A 120 14.82 -3.26 6.19
C ALA A 120 13.49 -4.00 6.41
N ALA A 121 13.50 -5.13 7.14
CA ALA A 121 12.28 -5.87 7.44
C ALA A 121 11.29 -5.05 8.31
N ALA A 122 11.80 -4.32 9.30
CA ALA A 122 10.99 -3.45 10.16
C ALA A 122 10.39 -2.27 9.38
N CYS A 123 11.16 -1.66 8.47
CA CYS A 123 10.68 -0.62 7.57
C CYS A 123 9.61 -1.15 6.60
N ALA A 124 9.77 -2.36 6.07
CA ALA A 124 8.76 -3.01 5.23
C ALA A 124 7.45 -3.20 6.00
N PHE A 125 7.55 -3.79 7.19
CA PHE A 125 6.40 -4.00 8.07
C PHE A 125 5.70 -2.68 8.42
N ALA A 126 6.45 -1.67 8.86
CA ALA A 126 5.88 -0.37 9.20
C ALA A 126 5.23 0.30 7.97
N GLY A 127 5.89 0.29 6.81
CA GLY A 127 5.38 0.89 5.59
C GLY A 127 4.08 0.23 5.10
N VAL A 128 4.03 -1.11 5.11
CA VAL A 128 2.83 -1.85 4.70
C VAL A 128 1.68 -1.67 5.70
N VAL A 129 1.95 -1.71 7.01
CA VAL A 129 0.91 -1.50 8.03
C VAL A 129 0.36 -0.07 7.97
N VAL A 130 1.22 0.93 7.85
CA VAL A 130 0.79 2.34 7.73
C VAL A 130 -0.02 2.54 6.45
N GLY A 131 0.44 2.02 5.30
CA GLY A 131 -0.28 2.09 4.04
C GLY A 131 -1.65 1.41 4.11
N MET A 132 -1.71 0.20 4.67
CA MET A 132 -2.95 -0.56 4.87
C MET A 132 -3.93 0.19 5.78
N VAL A 133 -3.48 0.67 6.95
CA VAL A 133 -4.33 1.40 7.89
C VAL A 133 -4.83 2.69 7.25
N TYR A 134 -3.96 3.44 6.58
CA TYR A 134 -4.33 4.68 5.90
C TYR A 134 -5.38 4.44 4.81
N ALA A 135 -5.17 3.45 3.93
CA ALA A 135 -6.13 3.11 2.87
C ALA A 135 -7.52 2.74 3.45
N ASN A 136 -7.56 1.89 4.47
CA ASN A 136 -8.81 1.47 5.10
C ASN A 136 -9.51 2.61 5.87
N VAL A 137 -8.76 3.49 6.54
CA VAL A 137 -9.33 4.61 7.31
C VAL A 137 -9.88 5.68 6.38
N VAL A 138 -9.18 6.02 5.29
CA VAL A 138 -9.65 7.04 4.34
C VAL A 138 -10.93 6.57 3.66
N GLN A 139 -10.99 5.31 3.22
CA GLN A 139 -12.19 4.79 2.55
C GLN A 139 -13.36 4.54 3.50
N GLY A 140 -13.11 4.19 4.76
CA GLY A 140 -14.19 4.11 5.76
C GLY A 140 -14.90 5.46 6.01
N ARG A 141 -14.35 6.57 5.51
CA ARG A 141 -14.98 7.90 5.57
C ARG A 141 -15.80 8.24 4.33
N ASP A 142 -15.61 7.51 3.24
CA ASP A 142 -16.37 7.67 2.00
C ASP A 142 -17.57 6.73 2.09
N SER A 143 -18.74 7.27 2.41
CA SER A 143 -19.98 6.50 2.34
C SER A 143 -20.27 6.17 0.88
N GLU A 144 -20.49 4.89 0.57
CA GLU A 144 -21.12 4.46 -0.68
C GLU A 144 -22.42 5.26 -0.82
N LEU A 145 -22.52 6.04 -1.90
CA LEU A 145 -23.71 6.82 -2.19
C LEU A 145 -24.74 5.94 -2.90
N ASP A 146 -25.95 5.93 -2.36
CA ASP A 146 -27.10 5.27 -3.00
C ASP A 146 -27.80 6.18 -4.03
N ASP A 147 -27.60 7.50 -3.98
CA ASP A 147 -28.32 8.46 -4.83
C ASP A 147 -27.41 9.48 -5.55
N ALA A 148 -27.61 9.60 -6.86
CA ALA A 148 -26.90 10.51 -7.76
C ALA A 148 -27.10 12.00 -7.38
N ARG A 149 -28.18 12.30 -6.67
CA ARG A 149 -28.64 13.66 -6.36
C ARG A 149 -27.82 14.36 -5.29
N GLU A 150 -27.05 13.61 -4.51
CA GLU A 150 -26.17 14.16 -3.46
C GLU A 150 -24.84 14.66 -4.02
N VAL A 151 -24.57 14.37 -5.29
CA VAL A 151 -23.34 14.76 -5.99
C VAL A 151 -23.44 16.22 -6.40
N SER A 152 -22.68 17.08 -5.72
CA SER A 152 -22.59 18.51 -6.03
C SER A 152 -21.26 18.83 -6.70
N PHE A 153 -21.29 19.66 -7.75
CA PHE A 153 -20.08 20.21 -8.35
C PHE A 153 -19.85 21.62 -7.82
N GLY A 154 -18.80 21.81 -7.02
CA GLY A 154 -18.45 23.08 -6.42
C GLY A 154 -16.94 23.32 -6.49
N GLU A 155 -16.53 24.56 -6.80
CA GLU A 155 -15.10 24.95 -6.83
C GLU A 155 -14.23 24.13 -7.81
N GLY A 156 -14.83 23.56 -8.86
CA GLY A 156 -14.11 22.73 -9.83
C GLY A 156 -13.87 21.28 -9.39
N VAL A 157 -14.43 20.87 -8.24
CA VAL A 157 -14.27 19.51 -7.68
C VAL A 157 -15.65 18.91 -7.39
N TRP A 158 -15.79 17.62 -7.68
CA TRP A 158 -16.98 16.86 -7.30
C TRP A 158 -16.95 16.59 -5.80
N ARG A 159 -18.01 17.00 -5.10
CA ARG A 159 -18.15 16.83 -3.66
C ARG A 159 -19.50 16.24 -3.31
N VAL A 160 -19.50 15.31 -2.37
CA VAL A 160 -20.71 14.82 -1.69
C VAL A 160 -20.63 15.23 -0.24
N GLY A 161 -21.64 15.92 0.27
CA GLY A 161 -21.68 16.35 1.67
C GLY A 161 -20.45 17.14 2.11
N GLY A 162 -19.78 17.85 1.18
CA GLY A 162 -18.55 18.60 1.42
C GLY A 162 -17.25 17.79 1.42
N ARG A 163 -17.27 16.49 1.12
CA ARG A 163 -16.08 15.62 1.02
C ARG A 163 -15.69 15.36 -0.43
N GLY A 164 -14.39 15.19 -0.69
CA GLY A 164 -13.86 14.80 -1.99
C GLY A 164 -14.02 13.30 -2.24
N PHE A 165 -13.93 12.89 -3.49
CA PHE A 165 -13.97 11.47 -3.87
C PHE A 165 -12.56 10.90 -4.02
N THR A 166 -12.37 9.69 -3.51
CA THR A 166 -11.26 8.82 -3.91
C THR A 166 -11.54 8.18 -5.27
N GLU A 167 -10.48 7.72 -5.96
CA GLU A 167 -10.58 7.01 -7.25
C GLU A 167 -11.47 5.76 -7.18
N GLU A 168 -11.38 4.99 -6.09
CA GLU A 168 -12.23 3.82 -5.88
C GLU A 168 -13.70 4.23 -5.74
N THR A 169 -14.02 5.14 -4.82
CA THR A 169 -15.41 5.57 -4.58
C THR A 169 -16.02 6.18 -5.84
N TRP A 170 -15.24 6.96 -6.59
CA TRP A 170 -15.68 7.52 -7.86
C TRP A 170 -16.03 6.45 -8.89
N ALA A 171 -15.13 5.48 -9.12
CA ALA A 171 -15.37 4.40 -10.06
C ALA A 171 -16.58 3.54 -9.66
N CYS A 172 -16.71 3.21 -8.37
CA CYS A 172 -17.83 2.43 -7.87
C CYS A 172 -19.17 3.18 -7.97
N MET A 173 -19.17 4.49 -7.72
CA MET A 173 -20.36 5.33 -7.91
C MET A 173 -20.79 5.32 -9.39
N MET A 174 -19.85 5.48 -10.33
CA MET A 174 -20.15 5.49 -11.76
C MET A 174 -20.73 4.15 -12.26
N ASP A 175 -20.31 3.02 -11.68
CA ASP A 175 -20.93 1.72 -11.94
C ASP A 175 -22.37 1.65 -11.40
N GLY A 176 -22.59 2.17 -10.17
CA GLY A 176 -23.91 2.22 -9.52
C GLY A 176 -24.93 3.09 -10.25
N LEU A 177 -24.49 4.19 -10.86
CA LEU A 177 -25.36 5.10 -11.63
C LEU A 177 -25.95 4.49 -12.90
N GLY A 178 -25.37 3.38 -13.40
CA GLY A 178 -25.93 2.62 -14.51
C GLY A 178 -26.01 3.37 -15.85
N VAL A 179 -25.20 4.41 -16.04
CA VAL A 179 -25.18 5.18 -17.30
C VAL A 179 -24.65 4.29 -18.43
N GLU A 180 -25.45 4.12 -19.49
CA GLU A 180 -25.09 3.32 -20.66
C GLU A 180 -23.76 3.80 -21.26
N GLY A 181 -22.81 2.88 -21.43
CA GLY A 181 -21.46 3.14 -21.93
C GLY A 181 -20.40 3.48 -20.87
N GLN A 182 -20.80 3.82 -19.64
CA GLN A 182 -19.85 4.05 -18.52
C GLN A 182 -19.68 2.84 -17.62
N ARG A 183 -20.71 1.99 -17.55
CA ARG A 183 -20.75 0.81 -16.68
C ARG A 183 -19.61 -0.18 -16.93
N ASP A 184 -19.27 -0.41 -18.20
CA ASP A 184 -18.29 -1.45 -18.58
C ASP A 184 -16.88 -1.15 -18.07
N TRP A 185 -16.44 0.12 -18.10
CA TRP A 185 -15.14 0.49 -17.57
C TRP A 185 -15.20 0.74 -16.05
N ALA A 186 -16.27 1.39 -15.57
CA ALA A 186 -16.40 1.77 -14.17
C ALA A 186 -16.46 0.55 -13.24
N GLY A 187 -17.22 -0.49 -13.60
CA GLY A 187 -17.31 -1.72 -12.84
C GLY A 187 -15.98 -2.48 -12.75
N GLY A 188 -15.24 -2.53 -13.87
CA GLY A 188 -13.90 -3.11 -13.91
C GLY A 188 -12.92 -2.38 -12.99
N VAL A 189 -12.85 -1.05 -13.11
CA VAL A 189 -11.96 -0.20 -12.29
C VAL A 189 -12.32 -0.28 -10.80
N CYS A 190 -13.61 -0.20 -10.46
CA CYS A 190 -14.07 -0.34 -9.08
C CYS A 190 -13.65 -1.70 -8.48
N SER A 191 -13.86 -2.79 -9.22
CA SER A 191 -13.46 -4.14 -8.79
C SER A 191 -11.95 -4.27 -8.62
N ASP A 192 -11.17 -3.73 -9.56
CA ASP A 192 -9.70 -3.80 -9.54
C ASP A 192 -9.12 -3.01 -8.37
N LEU A 193 -9.57 -1.78 -8.14
CA LEU A 193 -9.13 -0.96 -7.00
C LEU A 193 -9.51 -1.59 -5.65
N ARG A 194 -10.74 -2.09 -5.53
CA ARG A 194 -11.19 -2.84 -4.35
C ARG A 194 -10.33 -4.09 -4.12
N THR A 195 -9.96 -4.80 -5.18
CA THR A 195 -9.07 -5.97 -5.12
C THR A 195 -7.65 -5.59 -4.71
N GLY A 196 -7.09 -4.51 -5.28
CA GLY A 196 -5.78 -3.96 -4.93
C GLY A 196 -5.67 -3.65 -3.43
N ARG A 197 -6.71 -3.04 -2.86
CA ARG A 197 -6.82 -2.85 -1.41
C ARG A 197 -6.82 -4.16 -0.65
N TYR A 198 -7.66 -5.14 -1.01
CA TYR A 198 -7.69 -6.41 -0.29
C TYR A 198 -6.36 -7.16 -0.37
N MET A 199 -5.57 -6.97 -1.42
CA MET A 199 -4.21 -7.49 -1.56
C MET A 199 -3.21 -6.86 -0.58
N THR A 200 -3.51 -5.72 0.05
CA THR A 200 -2.67 -5.18 1.14
C THR A 200 -2.67 -6.08 2.39
N ILE A 201 -3.71 -6.88 2.61
CA ILE A 201 -3.80 -7.83 3.73
C ILE A 201 -2.76 -8.96 3.62
N PRO A 202 -2.70 -9.75 2.52
CA PRO A 202 -1.66 -10.74 2.35
C PRO A 202 -0.26 -10.10 2.26
N LEU A 203 -0.14 -8.86 1.74
CA LEU A 203 1.14 -8.13 1.78
C LEU A 203 1.59 -7.83 3.22
N ALA A 204 0.66 -7.42 4.11
CA ALA A 204 0.96 -7.19 5.52
C ALA A 204 1.38 -8.50 6.22
N ALA A 205 0.70 -9.61 5.94
CA ALA A 205 1.08 -10.93 6.44
C ALA A 205 2.48 -11.33 5.96
N ALA A 206 2.82 -11.09 4.68
CA ALA A 206 4.15 -11.30 4.14
C ALA A 206 5.20 -10.44 4.87
N ALA A 207 4.90 -9.17 5.15
CA ALA A 207 5.81 -8.28 5.86
C ALA A 207 6.05 -8.72 7.32
N VAL A 208 5.02 -9.21 8.02
CA VAL A 208 5.17 -9.83 9.35
C VAL A 208 6.09 -11.05 9.27
N PHE A 209 5.87 -11.91 8.28
CA PHE A 209 6.68 -13.10 8.09
C PHE A 209 8.16 -12.75 7.83
N LEU A 210 8.43 -11.72 7.01
CA LEU A 210 9.78 -11.19 6.80
C LEU A 210 10.43 -10.70 8.09
N LEU A 211 9.69 -9.95 8.90
CA LEU A 211 10.17 -9.45 10.18
C LEU A 211 10.49 -10.59 11.16
N VAL A 212 9.64 -11.61 11.23
CA VAL A 212 9.86 -12.80 12.06
C VAL A 212 11.09 -13.58 11.60
N LEU A 213 11.27 -13.77 10.29
CA LEU A 213 12.46 -14.41 9.74
C LEU A 213 13.74 -13.62 10.04
N ALA A 214 13.73 -12.31 9.82
CA ALA A 214 14.86 -11.43 10.13
C ALA A 214 15.21 -11.49 11.64
N TYR A 215 14.18 -11.42 12.50
CA TYR A 215 14.35 -11.53 13.95
C TYR A 215 14.91 -12.90 14.37
N TRP A 216 14.41 -13.99 13.78
CA TRP A 216 14.90 -15.33 14.07
C TRP A 216 16.38 -15.47 13.73
N GLN A 217 16.82 -14.99 12.57
CA GLN A 217 18.23 -15.04 12.16
C GLN A 217 19.13 -14.27 13.14
N ILE A 218 18.67 -13.11 13.61
CA ILE A 218 19.41 -12.32 14.61
C ILE A 218 19.42 -13.03 15.96
N ARG A 219 18.33 -13.69 16.35
CA ARG A 219 18.24 -14.50 17.57
C ARG A 219 19.29 -15.60 17.59
N GLN A 220 19.51 -16.30 16.48
CA GLN A 220 20.55 -17.33 16.36
C GLN A 220 21.97 -16.76 16.56
N LEU A 221 22.19 -15.50 16.20
CA LEU A 221 23.48 -14.81 16.37
C LEU A 221 23.67 -14.23 17.79
N GLY A 222 22.69 -14.35 18.69
CA GLY A 222 22.73 -13.75 20.04
C GLY A 222 21.63 -12.73 20.32
N GLY A 223 20.64 -12.62 19.45
CA GLY A 223 19.49 -11.73 19.60
C GLY A 223 19.87 -10.26 19.51
N LEU A 224 19.05 -9.40 20.13
CA LEU A 224 19.27 -7.95 20.13
C LEU A 224 20.60 -7.55 20.79
N SER A 225 21.16 -8.40 21.67
CA SER A 225 22.47 -8.17 22.28
C SER A 225 23.62 -8.20 21.28
N PHE A 226 23.47 -8.95 20.18
CA PHE A 226 24.41 -8.96 19.06
C PHE A 226 24.38 -7.62 18.31
N LEU A 227 23.19 -7.08 18.05
CA LEU A 227 23.00 -5.77 17.41
C LEU A 227 23.61 -4.62 18.23
N CYS A 228 23.48 -4.66 19.55
CA CYS A 228 24.10 -3.70 20.47
C CYS A 228 25.59 -3.97 20.73
N GLY A 229 26.15 -5.09 20.24
CA GLY A 229 27.56 -5.43 20.39
C GLY A 229 28.01 -5.89 21.78
N ARG A 230 27.07 -6.34 22.62
CA ARG A 230 27.36 -6.68 24.02
C ARG A 230 27.99 -8.08 24.18
N GLN A 231 27.89 -8.94 23.16
CA GLN A 231 28.38 -10.33 23.19
C GLN A 231 29.89 -10.50 23.43
N ARG A 232 30.74 -9.56 22.98
CA ARG A 232 32.20 -9.71 23.15
C ARG A 232 32.66 -9.55 24.61
N ARG A 233 31.86 -8.97 25.50
CA ARG A 233 32.24 -8.78 26.91
C ARG A 233 31.95 -10.01 27.79
N ALA A 234 30.86 -10.72 27.52
CA ALA A 234 30.46 -11.88 28.34
C ALA A 234 31.42 -13.07 28.17
N LYS A 235 31.83 -13.38 26.93
CA LYS A 235 32.73 -14.52 26.64
C LYS A 235 34.16 -14.28 27.12
N LYS A 236 34.70 -13.08 26.91
CA LYS A 236 36.02 -12.69 27.45
C LYS A 236 36.05 -12.65 28.99
N SER A 237 34.94 -12.28 29.63
CA SER A 237 34.85 -12.28 31.08
C SER A 237 34.77 -13.68 31.67
N SER A 238 34.14 -14.64 30.98
CA SER A 238 34.13 -16.04 31.45
C SER A 238 35.47 -16.71 31.22
N GLU A 239 36.12 -16.46 30.07
CA GLU A 239 37.47 -17.00 29.79
C GLU A 239 38.51 -16.45 30.79
N ARG A 240 38.48 -15.15 31.13
CA ARG A 240 39.33 -14.60 32.19
C ARG A 240 39.07 -15.21 33.56
N LYS A 241 37.80 -15.42 33.93
CA LYS A 241 37.46 -16.04 35.22
C LYS A 241 37.90 -17.50 35.29
N VAL A 242 37.92 -18.22 34.17
CA VAL A 242 38.42 -19.60 34.12
C VAL A 242 39.95 -19.63 34.23
N GLU A 243 40.67 -18.70 33.61
CA GLU A 243 42.12 -18.56 33.79
C GLU A 243 42.49 -18.18 35.24
N GLU A 244 41.71 -17.31 35.89
CA GLU A 244 41.97 -16.85 37.26
C GLU A 244 41.71 -17.93 38.34
N ILE A 245 40.90 -18.95 38.03
CA ILE A 245 40.66 -20.10 38.92
C ILE A 245 41.70 -21.22 38.67
N ALA A 246 42.40 -21.19 37.53
CA ALA A 246 43.38 -22.19 37.14
C ALA A 246 44.82 -21.89 37.60
N LEU A 247 45.06 -20.75 38.26
CA LEU A 247 46.33 -20.30 38.87
C LEU A 247 46.23 -20.33 40.40
#